data_AF-A0A7J6V4U5-F1
#
_entry.id   AF-A0A7J6V4U5-F1
#
_cell.length_a   1.000
_cell.length_b   1.000
_cell.length_c   1.000
_cell.angle_alpha   90.00
_cell.angle_beta   90.00
_cell.angle_gamma   90.00
#
_symmetry.space_group_name_H-M   'P 1'
#
loop_
_entity.id
_entity.type
_entity.pdbx_description
1 polymer ?
#
loop_
_entity_poly.entity_id
_entity_poly.type
_entity_poly.pdbx_seq_one_letter_code
_entity_poly.pdbx_strand_id
1 'polypeptide(L)'
;MISYSGHYKPLLAVQVTELADAIFIGCTINHAVTDGTSFWNFFNAFAEICRGGKNISKQPDFTRNFFQNSQAILRFPDGTPKVTFDVNAPLKERIFSFSRESILKLKSRANYVAKKHSDNSIELLGKQSNDDWLMEKENNNGNGNGNIVSVLENWLRNAVSRNQESEIVETIDPMAQISSFQSLCAQLWKSVTRARKLPSTKPTTFRMAVNCRHRIEPSVGPLYFGNAIQSIPTVASAGEVLSRDLHWCADLLHRNVLAHDDAKVRQGVENFEKNPRVFPLGNFDGGVITM
;
A
#
# COMPACT_ATOMS: atom_id res chain seq x y z
N MET A 1 -3.19 -2.69 -17.37
CA MET A 1 -1.89 -3.16 -17.91
C MET A 1 -2.17 -4.02 -19.12
N ILE A 2 -1.34 -4.01 -20.16
CA ILE A 2 -1.55 -4.85 -21.37
C ILE A 2 -0.37 -5.80 -21.50
N SER A 3 -0.65 -7.05 -21.84
CA SER A 3 0.38 -8.06 -22.11
C SER A 3 0.05 -8.79 -23.41
N TYR A 4 0.58 -8.28 -24.53
CA TYR A 4 0.38 -8.90 -25.84
C TYR A 4 0.93 -10.34 -25.88
N SER A 5 2.12 -10.58 -25.33
CA SER A 5 2.68 -11.93 -25.26
C SER A 5 1.90 -12.89 -24.35
N GLY A 6 1.01 -12.38 -23.49
CA GLY A 6 0.17 -13.20 -22.60
C GLY A 6 -0.85 -14.05 -23.35
N HIS A 7 -1.13 -13.74 -24.63
CA HIS A 7 -1.98 -14.56 -25.48
C HIS A 7 -1.33 -15.88 -25.91
N TYR A 8 0.00 -15.95 -25.91
CA TYR A 8 0.75 -17.06 -26.50
C TYR A 8 1.82 -17.65 -25.55
N LYS A 9 2.00 -17.05 -24.36
CA LYS A 9 2.96 -17.50 -23.35
C LYS A 9 2.24 -17.81 -22.03
N PRO A 10 2.80 -18.69 -21.18
CA PRO A 10 2.24 -18.96 -19.86
C PRO A 10 2.02 -17.69 -19.05
N LEU A 11 0.86 -17.61 -18.39
CA LEU A 11 0.47 -16.48 -17.54
C LEU A 11 0.97 -16.61 -16.09
N LEU A 12 1.46 -17.81 -15.74
CA LEU A 12 2.02 -18.17 -14.45
C LEU A 12 3.23 -19.09 -14.71
N ALA A 13 4.32 -18.88 -13.98
CA ALA A 13 5.38 -19.87 -13.86
C ALA A 13 5.87 -19.93 -12.40
N VAL A 14 6.18 -21.15 -11.96
CA VAL A 14 6.68 -21.45 -10.61
C VAL A 14 8.01 -22.17 -10.76
N GLN A 15 9.01 -21.73 -10.02
CA GLN A 15 10.34 -22.32 -9.95
C GLN A 15 10.61 -22.75 -8.51
N VAL A 16 11.02 -24.00 -8.32
CA VAL A 16 11.51 -24.51 -7.04
C VAL A 16 13.02 -24.67 -7.16
N THR A 17 13.75 -24.03 -6.26
CA THR A 17 15.21 -24.09 -6.19
C THR A 17 15.59 -24.68 -4.84
N GLU A 18 16.21 -25.85 -4.86
CA GLU A 18 16.75 -26.49 -3.68
C GLU A 18 18.12 -25.87 -3.36
N LEU A 19 18.28 -25.41 -2.12
CA LEU A 19 19.53 -24.91 -1.54
C LEU A 19 20.07 -25.97 -0.57
N ALA A 20 21.27 -25.76 -0.03
CA ALA A 20 21.90 -26.73 0.88
C ALA A 20 21.05 -27.03 2.13
N ASP A 21 20.30 -26.07 2.62
CA ASP A 21 19.54 -26.11 3.87
C ASP A 21 18.11 -25.55 3.74
N ALA A 22 17.66 -25.22 2.53
CA ALA A 22 16.40 -24.54 2.31
C ALA A 22 15.80 -24.81 0.92
N ILE A 23 14.54 -24.46 0.76
CA ILE A 23 13.85 -24.43 -0.54
C ILE A 23 13.43 -22.99 -0.83
N PHE A 24 13.79 -22.51 -2.01
CA PHE A 24 13.31 -21.23 -2.52
C PHE A 24 12.26 -21.45 -3.61
N ILE A 25 11.07 -20.89 -3.42
CA ILE A 25 9.97 -20.96 -4.39
C ILE A 25 9.81 -19.58 -5.04
N GLY A 26 10.22 -19.46 -6.30
CA GLY A 26 9.98 -18.29 -7.13
C GLY A 26 8.66 -18.42 -7.90
N CYS A 27 7.90 -17.33 -7.98
CA CYS A 27 6.65 -17.29 -8.74
C CYS A 27 6.60 -16.01 -9.59
N THR A 28 6.21 -16.15 -10.85
CA THR A 28 5.92 -15.03 -11.75
C THR A 28 4.50 -15.16 -12.29
N ILE A 29 3.76 -14.07 -12.32
CA ILE A 29 2.39 -14.03 -12.80
C ILE A 29 2.15 -12.80 -13.68
N ASN A 30 1.31 -12.96 -14.69
CA ASN A 30 0.93 -11.88 -15.59
C ASN A 30 0.00 -10.89 -14.90
N HIS A 31 0.50 -9.69 -14.62
CA HIS A 31 -0.24 -8.65 -13.93
C HIS A 31 -1.43 -8.08 -14.74
N ALA A 32 -1.55 -8.39 -16.05
CA ALA A 32 -2.79 -8.11 -16.79
C ALA A 32 -3.98 -8.94 -16.27
N VAL A 33 -3.71 -10.08 -15.63
CA VAL A 33 -4.74 -11.04 -15.18
C VAL A 33 -5.10 -10.82 -13.71
N THR A 34 -4.14 -10.44 -12.86
CA THR A 34 -4.27 -10.39 -11.40
C THR A 34 -3.61 -9.14 -10.81
N ASP A 35 -4.14 -8.65 -9.70
CA ASP A 35 -3.42 -7.77 -8.77
C ASP A 35 -2.83 -8.56 -7.58
N GLY A 36 -2.21 -7.86 -6.63
CA GLY A 36 -1.60 -8.48 -5.44
C GLY A 36 -2.60 -9.19 -4.52
N THR A 37 -3.83 -8.70 -4.41
CA THR A 37 -4.87 -9.36 -3.59
C THR A 37 -5.28 -10.69 -4.23
N SER A 38 -5.57 -10.68 -5.53
CA SER A 38 -5.92 -11.91 -6.26
C SER A 38 -4.74 -12.90 -6.33
N PHE A 39 -3.50 -12.41 -6.40
CA PHE A 39 -2.31 -13.26 -6.33
C PHE A 39 -2.22 -14.03 -5.02
N TRP A 40 -2.44 -13.37 -3.87
CA TRP A 40 -2.44 -14.06 -2.58
C TRP A 40 -3.59 -15.05 -2.42
N ASN A 41 -4.77 -14.75 -2.96
CA ASN A 41 -5.87 -15.72 -3.01
C ASN A 41 -5.47 -16.99 -3.80
N PHE A 42 -4.82 -16.82 -4.96
CA PHE A 42 -4.27 -17.95 -5.71
C PHE A 42 -3.23 -18.73 -4.91
N PHE A 43 -2.27 -18.04 -4.28
CA PHE A 43 -1.19 -18.71 -3.55
C PHE A 43 -1.73 -19.51 -2.35
N ASN A 44 -2.73 -18.98 -1.66
CA ASN A 44 -3.41 -19.68 -0.56
C ASN A 44 -4.15 -20.93 -1.05
N ALA A 45 -4.89 -20.83 -2.16
CA ALA A 45 -5.56 -21.97 -2.78
C ALA A 45 -4.56 -23.03 -3.28
N PHE A 46 -3.45 -22.59 -3.87
CA PHE A 46 -2.35 -23.47 -4.29
C PHE A 46 -1.76 -24.23 -3.10
N ALA A 47 -1.47 -23.52 -1.99
CA ALA A 47 -0.99 -24.14 -0.76
C ALA A 47 -2.00 -25.13 -0.14
N GLU A 48 -3.30 -24.87 -0.22
CA GLU A 48 -4.35 -25.79 0.24
C GLU A 48 -4.33 -27.11 -0.55
N ILE A 49 -4.24 -27.03 -1.88
CA ILE A 49 -4.13 -28.20 -2.75
C ILE A 49 -2.85 -28.98 -2.44
N CYS A 50 -1.71 -28.30 -2.29
CA CYS A 50 -0.43 -28.93 -1.98
C CYS A 50 -0.43 -29.68 -0.63
N ARG A 51 -1.29 -29.30 0.33
CA ARG A 51 -1.47 -30.03 1.60
C ARG A 51 -2.37 -31.27 1.47
N GLY A 52 -2.82 -31.61 0.27
CA GLY A 52 -3.72 -32.73 0.02
C GLY A 52 -5.21 -32.36 0.07
N GLY A 53 -5.54 -31.07 0.04
CA GLY A 53 -6.93 -30.61 -0.07
C GLY A 53 -7.56 -31.08 -1.39
N LYS A 54 -8.69 -31.79 -1.31
CA LYS A 54 -9.42 -32.29 -2.49
C LYS A 54 -10.20 -31.20 -3.23
N ASN A 55 -10.62 -30.17 -2.51
CA ASN A 55 -11.33 -28.99 -3.01
C ASN A 55 -10.73 -27.76 -2.33
N ILE A 56 -10.73 -26.61 -3.02
CA ILE A 56 -10.34 -25.34 -2.41
C ILE A 56 -11.50 -24.77 -1.58
N SER A 57 -11.20 -24.33 -0.36
CA SER A 57 -12.16 -23.77 0.59
C SER A 57 -12.76 -22.44 0.13
N LYS A 58 -11.95 -21.61 -0.56
CA LYS A 58 -12.32 -20.27 -1.04
C LYS A 58 -12.35 -20.25 -2.56
N GLN A 59 -13.54 -20.34 -3.13
CA GLN A 59 -13.72 -20.36 -4.58
C GLN A 59 -13.45 -18.98 -5.20
N PRO A 60 -12.56 -18.88 -6.20
CA PRO A 60 -12.30 -17.63 -6.90
C PRO A 60 -13.51 -17.20 -7.73
N ASP A 61 -13.80 -15.91 -7.73
CA ASP A 61 -14.78 -15.30 -8.65
C ASP A 61 -14.05 -14.80 -9.90
N PHE A 62 -14.36 -15.41 -11.04
CA PHE A 62 -13.75 -15.08 -12.33
C PHE A 62 -14.55 -14.07 -13.17
N THR A 63 -15.64 -13.52 -12.64
CA THR A 63 -16.43 -12.48 -13.32
C THR A 63 -15.52 -11.32 -13.70
N ARG A 64 -15.55 -10.84 -14.96
CA ARG A 64 -14.70 -9.71 -15.40
C ARG A 64 -15.48 -8.43 -15.70
N ASN A 65 -16.77 -8.53 -15.99
CA ASN A 65 -17.59 -7.41 -16.45
C ASN A 65 -18.25 -6.66 -15.29
N PHE A 66 -17.44 -6.22 -14.33
CA PHE A 66 -17.96 -5.56 -13.12
C PHE A 66 -18.55 -4.17 -13.40
N PHE A 67 -17.95 -3.42 -14.33
CA PHE A 67 -18.37 -2.06 -14.71
C PHE A 67 -19.21 -2.04 -15.99
N GLN A 68 -20.15 -2.99 -16.14
CA GLN A 68 -20.93 -3.20 -17.37
C GLN A 68 -20.07 -3.68 -18.56
N ASN A 69 -20.70 -3.97 -19.70
CA ASN A 69 -20.04 -4.48 -20.91
C ASN A 69 -19.36 -3.35 -21.68
N SER A 70 -18.22 -2.87 -21.15
CA SER A 70 -17.37 -1.88 -21.82
C SER A 70 -17.12 -2.24 -23.29
N GLN A 71 -17.39 -1.31 -24.20
CA GLN A 71 -17.06 -1.44 -25.63
C GLN A 71 -15.75 -0.71 -25.99
N ALA A 72 -14.98 -0.29 -24.98
CA ALA A 72 -13.77 0.47 -25.17
C ALA A 72 -12.70 -0.38 -25.89
N ILE A 73 -12.25 0.10 -27.04
CA ILE A 73 -11.18 -0.53 -27.82
C ILE A 73 -9.90 0.28 -27.62
N LEU A 74 -8.88 -0.36 -27.07
CA LEU A 74 -7.54 0.20 -27.04
C LEU A 74 -6.92 0.14 -28.44
N ARG A 75 -6.74 1.32 -29.05
CA ARG A 75 -6.11 1.46 -30.36
C ARG A 75 -4.63 1.79 -30.21
N PHE A 76 -3.80 1.11 -31.00
CA PHE A 76 -2.38 1.43 -31.12
C PHE A 76 -2.17 2.14 -32.46
N PRO A 77 -1.58 3.36 -32.49
CA PRO A 77 -1.39 4.11 -33.74
C PRO A 77 -0.70 3.31 -34.84
N ASP A 78 0.29 2.48 -34.48
CA ASP A 78 1.10 1.69 -35.40
C ASP A 78 0.81 0.18 -35.30
N GLY A 79 -0.31 -0.21 -34.69
CA GLY A 79 -0.69 -1.61 -34.47
C GLY A 79 0.12 -2.37 -33.42
N THR A 80 1.19 -1.79 -32.88
CA THR A 80 2.07 -2.43 -31.88
C THR A 80 2.16 -1.62 -30.59
N PRO A 81 2.03 -2.24 -29.41
CA PRO A 81 2.32 -1.58 -28.13
C PRO A 81 3.79 -1.16 -28.06
N LYS A 82 4.06 0.12 -27.79
CA LYS A 82 5.41 0.63 -27.55
C LYS A 82 5.72 0.67 -26.06
N VAL A 83 6.86 0.12 -25.66
CA VAL A 83 7.36 0.27 -24.30
C VAL A 83 7.79 1.72 -24.12
N THR A 84 7.48 2.27 -22.95
CA THR A 84 7.62 3.69 -22.67
C THR A 84 8.91 3.98 -21.87
N PHE A 85 9.56 2.98 -21.30
CA PHE A 85 10.83 3.11 -20.59
C PHE A 85 11.94 2.30 -21.27
N ASP A 86 13.19 2.62 -20.97
CA ASP A 86 14.34 1.86 -21.45
C ASP A 86 14.40 0.49 -20.75
N VAL A 87 14.06 -0.55 -21.50
CA VAL A 87 14.09 -1.96 -21.04
C VAL A 87 15.50 -2.48 -20.81
N ASN A 88 16.52 -1.81 -21.37
CA ASN A 88 17.92 -2.20 -21.26
C ASN A 88 18.68 -1.35 -20.23
N ALA A 89 18.01 -0.38 -19.59
CA ALA A 89 18.63 0.42 -18.55
C ALA A 89 19.12 -0.49 -17.41
N PRO A 90 20.32 -0.27 -16.87
CA PRO A 90 20.86 -1.10 -15.81
C PRO A 90 19.97 -0.99 -14.56
N LEU A 91 19.36 -2.11 -14.16
CA LEU A 91 18.59 -2.19 -12.93
C LEU A 91 19.54 -2.07 -11.73
N LYS A 92 19.28 -1.10 -10.86
CA LYS A 92 19.94 -1.00 -9.56
C LYS A 92 18.90 -1.24 -8.48
N GLU A 93 19.00 -2.37 -7.82
CA GLU A 93 18.13 -2.74 -6.71
C GLU A 93 18.82 -2.44 -5.37
N ARG A 94 18.05 -1.96 -4.40
CA ARG A 94 18.48 -1.85 -3.01
C ARG A 94 17.29 -2.11 -2.09
N ILE A 95 17.47 -3.04 -1.18
CA ILE A 95 16.49 -3.35 -0.14
C ILE A 95 16.71 -2.41 1.05
N PHE A 96 15.64 -1.77 1.50
CA PHE A 96 15.63 -0.95 2.72
C PHE A 96 14.70 -1.60 3.74
N SER A 97 15.27 -2.02 4.87
CA SER A 97 14.52 -2.63 5.96
C SER A 97 14.17 -1.57 7.01
N PHE A 98 12.90 -1.54 7.41
CA PHE A 98 12.40 -0.65 8.46
C PHE A 98 11.88 -1.51 9.61
N SER A 99 12.41 -1.29 10.82
CA SER A 99 11.90 -1.98 12.00
C SER A 99 10.47 -1.53 12.33
N ARG A 100 9.73 -2.36 13.08
CA ARG A 100 8.40 -2.02 13.57
C ARG A 100 8.40 -0.70 14.35
N GLU A 101 9.37 -0.51 15.23
CA GLU A 101 9.54 0.69 16.05
C GLU A 101 9.77 1.94 15.17
N SER A 102 10.56 1.78 14.10
CA SER A 102 10.82 2.86 13.13
C SER A 102 9.55 3.25 12.38
N ILE A 103 8.74 2.28 11.95
CA ILE A 103 7.45 2.52 11.29
C ILE A 103 6.46 3.21 12.25
N LEU A 104 6.36 2.73 13.49
CA LEU A 104 5.49 3.35 14.50
C LEU A 104 5.92 4.78 14.84
N LYS A 105 7.23 5.04 14.90
CA LYS A 105 7.77 6.39 15.08
C LYS A 105 7.42 7.30 13.89
N LEU A 106 7.49 6.79 12.65
CA LEU A 106 7.04 7.54 11.47
C LEU A 106 5.54 7.85 11.54
N LYS A 107 4.71 6.85 11.85
CA LYS A 107 3.26 7.04 12.01
C LYS A 107 2.94 8.06 13.10
N SER A 108 3.60 7.98 14.25
CA SER A 108 3.43 8.93 15.34
C SER A 108 3.77 10.36 14.90
N ARG A 109 4.93 10.56 14.26
CA ARG A 109 5.36 11.87 13.73
C ARG A 109 4.40 12.42 12.68
N ALA A 110 3.92 11.57 11.78
CA ALA A 110 2.97 11.96 10.75
C ALA A 110 1.62 12.37 11.33
N ASN A 111 1.21 11.86 12.49
CA ASN A 111 -0.05 12.22 13.15
C ASN A 111 0.12 13.28 14.27
N TYR A 112 1.36 13.70 14.58
CA TYR A 112 1.62 14.59 15.73
C TYR A 112 1.02 15.99 15.58
N VAL A 113 0.98 16.55 14.36
CA VAL A 113 0.45 17.92 14.14
C VAL A 113 -1.08 17.97 14.22
N ALA A 114 -1.78 16.88 13.86
CA ALA A 114 -3.22 16.77 14.09
C ALA A 114 -3.58 16.93 15.58
N LYS A 115 -2.72 16.43 16.49
CA LYS A 115 -2.89 16.56 17.94
C LYS A 115 -2.66 17.97 18.50
N LYS A 116 -2.14 18.92 17.71
CA LYS A 116 -2.01 20.33 18.14
C LYS A 116 -3.27 21.15 17.85
N HIS A 117 -4.16 20.62 17.01
CA HIS A 117 -5.50 21.16 16.77
C HIS A 117 -6.62 20.40 17.52
N SER A 118 -6.34 19.20 18.05
CA SER A 118 -7.21 18.53 19.03
C SER A 118 -6.45 18.40 20.36
N ASP A 119 -6.65 19.37 21.24
CA ASP A 119 -6.07 19.36 22.58
C ASP A 119 -6.77 18.29 23.43
N ASN A 120 -6.24 17.06 23.43
CA ASN A 120 -6.07 16.28 24.65
C ASN A 120 -5.30 14.98 24.37
N SER A 121 -4.25 14.80 25.15
CA SER A 121 -3.30 13.69 25.09
C SER A 121 -3.83 12.46 25.82
N ILE A 122 -4.70 11.66 25.21
CA ILE A 122 -5.04 10.31 25.69
C ILE A 122 -5.19 9.35 24.50
N GLU A 123 -4.80 8.09 24.71
CA GLU A 123 -4.90 6.92 23.82
C GLU A 123 -3.85 6.75 22.70
N LEU A 124 -2.69 6.28 23.15
CA LEU A 124 -1.80 5.40 22.38
C LEU A 124 -2.15 3.95 22.71
N LEU A 125 -3.24 3.39 22.18
CA LEU A 125 -3.48 1.93 22.07
C LEU A 125 -4.80 1.69 21.31
N GLY A 126 -4.79 0.73 20.38
CA GLY A 126 -6.01 0.18 19.78
C GLY A 126 -6.29 0.62 18.34
N LYS A 127 -5.67 -0.08 17.38
CA LYS A 127 -6.29 -0.61 16.14
C LYS A 127 -5.20 -1.24 15.26
N GLN A 128 -4.83 -2.45 15.65
CA GLN A 128 -4.36 -3.48 14.71
C GLN A 128 -5.58 -3.87 13.88
N SER A 129 -5.58 -3.58 12.58
CA SER A 129 -6.58 -4.14 11.67
C SER A 129 -5.95 -4.57 10.33
N ASN A 130 -4.61 -4.61 10.24
CA ASN A 130 -3.92 -5.17 9.07
C ASN A 130 -2.72 -6.06 9.46
N ASP A 131 -2.46 -6.27 10.76
CA ASP A 131 -1.36 -7.10 11.24
C ASP A 131 -1.96 -8.19 12.15
N ASP A 132 -2.43 -9.28 11.55
CA ASP A 132 -2.84 -10.48 12.29
C ASP A 132 -1.60 -11.26 12.72
N TRP A 133 -1.28 -11.28 14.02
CA TRP A 133 -0.59 -12.43 14.59
C TRP A 133 -0.91 -12.63 16.07
N LEU A 134 -1.31 -13.87 16.38
CA LEU A 134 -1.70 -14.40 17.69
C LEU A 134 -0.44 -14.61 18.56
N MET A 135 -0.38 -13.98 19.73
CA MET A 135 0.64 -14.29 20.73
C MET A 135 0.24 -15.58 21.47
N GLU A 136 0.96 -16.67 21.22
CA GLU A 136 1.02 -17.78 22.16
C GLU A 136 1.86 -17.39 23.38
N LYS A 137 1.39 -17.80 24.56
CA LYS A 137 2.00 -17.58 25.86
C LYS A 137 3.23 -18.48 26.01
N GLU A 138 4.39 -17.92 26.35
CA GLU A 138 5.40 -18.66 27.11
C GLU A 138 6.01 -17.82 28.24
N ASN A 139 6.27 -18.53 29.33
CA ASN A 139 6.53 -18.08 30.69
C ASN A 139 7.95 -17.52 30.90
N ASN A 140 8.05 -16.67 31.92
CA ASN A 140 9.27 -16.11 32.52
C ASN A 140 10.42 -17.12 32.75
N ASN A 141 11.65 -16.68 32.47
CA ASN A 141 12.69 -16.48 33.50
C ASN A 141 14.00 -15.90 32.94
N GLY A 142 14.57 -14.89 33.64
CA GLY A 142 16.03 -14.80 33.78
C GLY A 142 16.82 -13.75 33.00
N ASN A 143 16.59 -12.48 33.34
CA ASN A 143 17.58 -11.42 33.60
C ASN A 143 18.59 -10.96 32.52
N GLY A 144 18.52 -9.67 32.18
CA GLY A 144 19.65 -8.91 31.63
C GLY A 144 19.27 -7.84 30.61
N ASN A 145 18.55 -6.78 31.00
CA ASN A 145 18.78 -5.40 30.51
C ASN A 145 17.78 -4.44 31.15
N GLY A 146 18.27 -3.24 31.51
CA GLY A 146 17.56 -2.18 32.22
C GLY A 146 16.06 -2.12 31.90
N ASN A 147 15.27 -2.45 32.91
CA ASN A 147 13.87 -2.83 32.76
C ASN A 147 13.05 -1.62 32.27
N ILE A 148 12.71 -1.58 30.98
CA ILE A 148 11.77 -0.61 30.39
C ILE A 148 10.46 -0.56 31.20
N VAL A 149 10.12 -1.66 31.87
CA VAL A 149 9.01 -1.76 32.83
C VAL A 149 9.14 -0.76 33.98
N SER A 150 10.32 -0.50 34.54
CA SER A 150 10.46 0.48 35.64
C SER A 150 10.35 1.93 35.17
N VAL A 151 10.76 2.20 33.92
CA VAL A 151 10.56 3.51 33.28
C VAL A 151 9.08 3.73 32.97
N LEU A 152 8.40 2.69 32.48
CA LEU A 152 6.94 2.67 32.26
C LEU A 152 6.17 2.78 33.59
N GLU A 153 6.57 2.09 34.65
CA GLU A 153 5.91 2.13 35.96
C GLU A 153 6.06 3.49 36.66
N ASN A 154 7.25 4.10 36.59
CA ASN A 154 7.44 5.46 37.11
C ASN A 154 6.66 6.50 36.28
N TRP A 155 6.48 6.25 34.98
CA TRP A 155 5.65 7.09 34.12
C TRP A 155 4.14 6.90 34.41
N LEU A 156 3.70 5.67 34.67
CA LEU A 156 2.34 5.30 35.07
C LEU A 156 1.96 5.90 36.44
N ARG A 157 2.84 5.80 37.45
CA ARG A 157 2.58 6.40 38.78
C ARG A 157 2.39 7.91 38.72
N ASN A 158 3.19 8.60 37.89
CA ASN A 158 3.09 10.05 37.69
C ASN A 158 1.86 10.50 36.88
N ALA A 159 1.19 9.56 36.20
CA ALA A 159 -0.05 9.79 35.46
C ALA A 159 -1.30 9.55 36.33
N VAL A 160 -1.25 8.56 37.24
CA VAL A 160 -2.39 8.19 38.10
C VAL A 160 -2.70 9.25 39.16
N SER A 161 -1.70 10.01 39.64
CA SER A 161 -1.95 11.06 40.64
C SER A 161 -2.63 12.32 40.12
N ARG A 162 -2.92 12.45 38.81
CA ARG A 162 -3.30 13.75 38.22
C ARG A 162 -4.73 13.93 37.73
N ASN A 163 -5.56 12.90 37.59
CA ASN A 163 -6.90 13.08 37.03
C ASN A 163 -7.98 12.40 37.89
N GLN A 164 -8.73 13.23 38.60
CA GLN A 164 -10.07 12.91 39.09
C GLN A 164 -11.00 13.98 38.51
N GLU A 165 -11.45 13.78 37.26
CA GLU A 165 -12.74 14.30 36.78
C GLU A 165 -13.05 13.70 35.41
N SER A 166 -14.33 13.32 35.28
CA SER A 166 -14.94 12.57 34.20
C SER A 166 -15.39 13.49 33.07
N GLU A 167 -14.95 13.25 31.83
CA GLU A 167 -15.51 13.91 30.65
C GLU A 167 -15.46 13.02 29.39
N ILE A 168 -16.38 13.33 28.49
CA ILE A 168 -16.96 12.54 27.39
C ILE A 168 -15.91 12.07 26.36
N VAL A 169 -15.92 10.77 26.03
CA VAL A 169 -15.08 10.19 24.97
C VAL A 169 -15.61 10.62 23.60
N GLU A 170 -15.08 11.71 23.04
CA GLU A 170 -15.24 12.02 21.62
C GLU A 170 -14.49 10.96 20.79
N THR A 171 -15.25 10.19 20.02
CA THR A 171 -14.70 9.17 19.12
C THR A 171 -13.88 9.84 18.01
N ILE A 172 -12.55 9.74 18.09
CA ILE A 172 -11.66 10.15 16.99
C ILE A 172 -12.05 9.37 15.73
N ASP A 173 -12.44 10.08 14.67
CA ASP A 173 -12.76 9.49 13.38
C ASP A 173 -11.57 8.66 12.89
N PRO A 174 -11.69 7.32 12.78
CA PRO A 174 -10.61 6.46 12.27
C PRO A 174 -10.16 6.86 10.87
N MET A 175 -11.03 7.49 10.08
CA MET A 175 -10.71 7.99 8.75
C MET A 175 -9.81 9.22 8.78
N ALA A 176 -9.68 9.94 9.90
CA ALA A 176 -8.79 11.10 10.03
C ALA A 176 -7.32 10.72 10.31
N GLN A 177 -7.03 9.44 10.59
CA GLN A 177 -5.68 9.02 10.96
C GLN A 177 -4.84 8.60 9.75
N ILE A 178 -3.64 9.17 9.65
CA ILE A 178 -2.65 8.78 8.64
C ILE A 178 -2.10 7.38 8.99
N SER A 179 -2.11 6.47 8.02
CA SER A 179 -1.69 5.08 8.20
C SER A 179 -0.15 4.91 8.25
N SER A 180 0.32 3.76 8.75
CA SER A 180 1.75 3.40 8.71
C SER A 180 2.29 3.40 7.28
N PHE A 181 1.51 2.87 6.32
CA PHE A 181 1.86 2.85 4.91
C PHE A 181 1.99 4.27 4.34
N GLN A 182 1.00 5.15 4.58
CA GLN A 182 1.04 6.54 4.14
C GLN A 182 2.23 7.31 4.77
N SER A 183 2.52 7.05 6.04
CA SER A 183 3.67 7.66 6.74
C SER A 183 5.01 7.24 6.16
N LEU A 184 5.15 5.95 5.82
CA LEU A 184 6.35 5.43 5.14
C LEU A 184 6.45 5.98 3.72
N CYS A 185 5.37 5.98 2.94
CA CYS A 185 5.31 6.55 1.61
C CYS A 185 5.71 8.03 1.60
N ALA A 186 5.23 8.83 2.55
CA ALA A 186 5.65 10.22 2.70
C ALA A 186 7.15 10.35 3.00
N GLN A 187 7.69 9.51 3.90
CA GLN A 187 9.13 9.51 4.19
C GLN A 187 9.96 9.12 2.96
N LEU A 188 9.51 8.12 2.19
CA LEU A 188 10.15 7.71 0.94
C LEU A 188 10.10 8.83 -0.11
N TRP A 189 8.94 9.48 -0.29
CA TRP A 189 8.79 10.60 -1.23
C TRP A 189 9.79 11.71 -0.92
N LYS A 190 9.85 12.16 0.35
CA LYS A 190 10.81 13.18 0.79
C LYS A 190 12.25 12.75 0.56
N SER A 191 12.58 11.50 0.89
CA SER A 191 13.96 10.98 0.79
C SER A 191 14.42 10.85 -0.65
N VAL A 192 13.57 10.32 -1.54
CA VAL A 192 13.87 10.16 -2.97
C VAL A 192 13.93 11.53 -3.66
N THR A 193 13.00 12.45 -3.37
CA THR A 193 13.06 13.82 -3.89
C THR A 193 14.36 14.51 -3.48
N ARG A 194 14.80 14.34 -2.22
CA ARG A 194 16.09 14.88 -1.74
C ARG A 194 17.28 14.27 -2.49
N ALA A 195 17.28 12.94 -2.66
CA ALA A 195 18.36 12.23 -3.33
C ALA A 195 18.48 12.61 -4.82
N ARG A 196 17.34 12.88 -5.48
CA ARG A 196 17.28 13.28 -6.89
C ARG A 196 17.73 14.72 -7.15
N LYS A 197 17.88 15.56 -6.11
CA LYS A 197 18.33 16.96 -6.21
C LYS A 197 17.60 17.76 -7.29
N LEU A 198 16.27 17.58 -7.34
CA LEU A 198 15.42 18.23 -8.33
C LEU A 198 15.36 19.74 -8.08
N PRO A 199 15.20 20.59 -9.13
CA PRO A 199 14.90 22.00 -8.96
C PRO A 199 13.67 22.19 -8.07
N SER A 200 13.65 23.21 -7.20
CA SER A 200 12.57 23.42 -6.24
C SER A 200 11.19 23.55 -6.90
N THR A 201 11.12 24.15 -8.10
CA THR A 201 9.91 24.33 -8.89
C THR A 201 9.47 23.08 -9.66
N LYS A 202 10.31 22.03 -9.72
CA LYS A 202 10.01 20.84 -10.49
C LYS A 202 8.86 20.05 -9.84
N PRO A 203 7.79 19.72 -10.57
CA PRO A 203 6.75 18.82 -10.07
C PRO A 203 7.32 17.45 -9.74
N THR A 204 6.85 16.88 -8.64
CA THR A 204 7.09 15.49 -8.26
C THR A 204 5.75 14.79 -8.09
N THR A 205 5.68 13.52 -8.47
CA THR A 205 4.45 12.73 -8.41
C THR A 205 4.69 11.48 -7.58
N PHE A 206 3.86 11.27 -6.57
CA PHE A 206 3.81 10.01 -5.83
C PHE A 206 2.53 9.27 -6.20
N ARG A 207 2.66 8.10 -6.82
CA ARG A 207 1.55 7.25 -7.22
C ARG A 207 1.35 6.14 -6.20
N MET A 208 0.13 6.01 -5.68
CA MET A 208 -0.26 4.89 -4.82
C MET A 208 -1.21 3.95 -5.56
N ALA A 209 -0.98 2.64 -5.48
CA ALA A 209 -1.98 1.65 -5.83
C ALA A 209 -3.06 1.59 -4.73
N VAL A 210 -4.33 1.74 -5.13
CA VAL A 210 -5.49 1.68 -4.23
C VAL A 210 -6.35 0.49 -4.61
N ASN A 211 -6.66 -0.35 -3.63
CA ASN A 211 -7.61 -1.45 -3.78
C ASN A 211 -9.04 -0.89 -3.83
N CYS A 212 -9.71 -1.11 -4.97
CA CYS A 212 -11.04 -0.60 -5.26
C CYS A 212 -12.17 -1.54 -4.82
N ARG A 213 -11.87 -2.78 -4.41
CA ARG A 213 -12.91 -3.81 -4.14
C ARG A 213 -13.96 -3.34 -3.13
N HIS A 214 -13.51 -2.73 -2.04
CA HIS A 214 -14.34 -2.22 -0.94
C HIS A 214 -14.80 -0.78 -1.14
N ARG A 215 -14.43 -0.15 -2.27
CA ARG A 215 -14.69 1.28 -2.53
C ARG A 215 -15.85 1.51 -3.46
N ILE A 216 -16.22 0.49 -4.23
CA ILE A 216 -17.29 0.58 -5.20
C ILE A 216 -18.58 -0.04 -4.66
N GLU A 217 -19.73 0.44 -5.14
CA GLU A 217 -21.05 -0.06 -4.75
C GLU A 217 -21.81 -0.56 -5.99
N PRO A 218 -22.21 -1.85 -6.06
CA PRO A 218 -21.95 -2.90 -5.09
C PRO A 218 -20.46 -3.21 -4.95
N SER A 219 -20.04 -3.68 -3.77
CA SER A 219 -18.64 -4.06 -3.53
C SER A 219 -18.22 -5.27 -4.38
N VAL A 220 -16.96 -5.29 -4.81
CA VAL A 220 -16.37 -6.47 -5.42
C VAL A 220 -16.07 -7.49 -4.34
N GLY A 221 -16.45 -8.74 -4.55
CA GLY A 221 -16.18 -9.83 -3.62
C GLY A 221 -14.67 -9.95 -3.30
N PRO A 222 -14.29 -10.32 -2.06
CA PRO A 222 -12.89 -10.46 -1.66
C PRO A 222 -12.16 -11.58 -2.41
N LEU A 223 -12.89 -12.51 -3.02
CA LEU A 223 -12.38 -13.63 -3.82
C LEU A 223 -12.38 -13.36 -5.33
N TYR A 224 -12.73 -12.14 -5.75
CA TYR A 224 -12.57 -11.72 -7.14
C TYR A 224 -11.13 -11.94 -7.60
N PHE A 225 -10.99 -12.68 -8.69
CA PHE A 225 -9.72 -13.04 -9.29
C PHE A 225 -9.46 -12.13 -10.49
N GLY A 226 -8.87 -10.97 -10.22
CA GLY A 226 -8.60 -9.96 -11.23
C GLY A 226 -7.84 -8.76 -10.73
N ASN A 227 -7.79 -7.70 -11.54
CA ASN A 227 -7.29 -6.40 -11.12
C ASN A 227 -8.48 -5.54 -10.67
N ALA A 228 -8.55 -5.23 -9.39
CA ALA A 228 -9.46 -4.23 -8.83
C ALA A 228 -8.63 -3.18 -8.09
N ILE A 229 -7.69 -2.58 -8.82
CA ILE A 229 -6.81 -1.53 -8.33
C ILE A 229 -6.79 -0.34 -9.29
N GLN A 230 -6.64 0.87 -8.74
CA GLN A 230 -6.32 2.07 -9.51
C GLN A 230 -5.07 2.74 -8.95
N SER A 231 -4.28 3.38 -9.83
CA SER A 231 -3.10 4.14 -9.43
C SER A 231 -3.46 5.62 -9.31
N ILE A 232 -3.50 6.13 -8.09
CA ILE A 232 -3.83 7.53 -7.80
C ILE A 232 -2.56 8.38 -7.70
N PRO A 233 -2.38 9.40 -8.57
CA PRO A 233 -1.25 10.31 -8.49
C PRO A 233 -1.51 11.42 -7.46
N THR A 234 -0.53 11.68 -6.60
CA THR A 234 -0.43 12.87 -5.76
C THR A 234 0.72 13.71 -6.25
N VAL A 235 0.50 15.00 -6.52
CA VAL A 235 1.50 15.91 -7.10
C VAL A 235 1.83 17.04 -6.13
N ALA A 236 3.11 17.35 -5.99
CA ALA A 236 3.62 18.53 -5.27
C ALA A 236 4.98 18.93 -5.84
N SER A 237 5.37 20.20 -5.71
CA SER A 237 6.72 20.62 -6.13
C SER A 237 7.80 20.01 -5.24
N ALA A 238 9.00 19.82 -5.77
CA ALA A 238 10.14 19.32 -5.01
C ALA A 238 10.43 20.23 -3.79
N GLY A 239 10.28 21.55 -3.96
CA GLY A 239 10.42 22.53 -2.90
C GLY A 239 9.44 22.33 -1.75
N GLU A 240 8.15 22.12 -2.03
CA GLU A 240 7.13 21.84 -1.01
C GLU A 240 7.40 20.52 -0.28
N VAL A 241 7.68 19.46 -1.05
CA VAL A 241 7.97 18.13 -0.48
C VAL A 241 9.17 18.19 0.47
N LEU A 242 10.19 19.00 0.17
CA LEU A 242 11.40 19.09 1.00
C LEU A 242 11.30 20.09 2.16
N SER A 243 10.57 21.19 1.99
CA SER A 243 10.48 22.27 2.99
C SER A 243 9.41 22.02 4.07
N ARG A 244 8.32 21.34 3.74
CA ARG A 244 7.25 21.01 4.70
C ARG A 244 7.64 19.85 5.61
N ASP A 245 6.88 19.59 6.65
CA ASP A 245 7.13 18.49 7.57
C ASP A 245 6.68 17.12 7.00
N LEU A 246 6.77 16.06 7.80
CA LEU A 246 6.31 14.73 7.41
C LEU A 246 4.78 14.64 7.39
N HIS A 247 4.12 15.29 8.35
CA HIS A 247 2.65 15.31 8.45
C HIS A 247 2.03 15.86 7.17
N TRP A 248 2.45 17.04 6.70
CA TRP A 248 1.92 17.65 5.49
C TRP A 248 2.04 16.73 4.27
N CYS A 249 3.18 16.06 4.10
CA CYS A 249 3.37 15.12 2.98
C CYS A 249 2.44 13.91 3.10
N ALA A 250 2.31 13.36 4.31
CA ALA A 250 1.50 12.17 4.55
C ALA A 250 -0.01 12.48 4.51
N ASP A 251 -0.41 13.66 4.97
CA ASP A 251 -1.77 14.20 4.88
C ASP A 251 -2.18 14.40 3.42
N LEU A 252 -1.28 14.91 2.56
CA LEU A 252 -1.56 15.04 1.13
C LEU A 252 -1.83 13.68 0.46
N LEU A 253 -1.07 12.64 0.81
CA LEU A 253 -1.32 11.27 0.37
C LEU A 253 -2.65 10.75 0.94
N HIS A 254 -2.90 11.00 2.21
CA HIS A 254 -4.07 10.55 2.94
C HIS A 254 -5.37 11.11 2.37
N ARG A 255 -5.45 12.43 2.17
CA ARG A 255 -6.61 13.07 1.55
C ARG A 255 -6.88 12.55 0.14
N ASN A 256 -5.85 12.26 -0.65
CA ASN A 256 -6.03 11.68 -1.99
C ASN A 256 -6.62 10.25 -1.91
N VAL A 257 -6.18 9.44 -0.94
CA VAL A 257 -6.73 8.10 -0.70
C VAL A 257 -8.17 8.16 -0.20
N LEU A 258 -8.50 9.09 0.69
CA LEU A 258 -9.88 9.29 1.19
C LEU A 258 -10.82 9.74 0.07
N ALA A 259 -10.38 10.70 -0.75
CA ALA A 259 -11.16 11.23 -1.85
C ALA A 259 -11.40 10.22 -2.99
N HIS A 260 -10.73 9.07 -2.99
CA HIS A 260 -10.87 8.05 -4.03
C HIS A 260 -12.01 7.06 -3.72
N ASP A 261 -13.23 7.55 -3.72
CA ASP A 261 -14.48 6.82 -3.47
C ASP A 261 -15.05 6.11 -4.72
N ASP A 262 -16.24 5.52 -4.62
CA ASP A 262 -16.94 4.85 -5.73
C ASP A 262 -17.05 5.75 -6.97
N ALA A 263 -17.47 7.00 -6.77
CA ALA A 263 -17.63 7.97 -7.84
C ALA A 263 -16.30 8.24 -8.55
N LYS A 264 -15.19 8.37 -7.81
CA LYS A 264 -13.85 8.53 -8.41
C LYS A 264 -13.35 7.28 -9.11
N VAL A 265 -13.60 6.08 -8.57
CA VAL A 265 -13.24 4.83 -9.24
C VAL A 265 -13.97 4.73 -10.58
N ARG A 266 -15.29 4.95 -10.58
CA ARG A 266 -16.13 4.92 -11.79
C ARG A 266 -15.74 5.99 -12.81
N GLN A 267 -15.49 7.22 -12.36
CA GLN A 267 -14.94 8.29 -13.20
C GLN A 267 -13.61 7.87 -13.85
N GLY A 268 -12.74 7.17 -13.12
CA GLY A 268 -11.50 6.60 -13.66
C GLY A 268 -11.75 5.61 -14.81
N VAL A 269 -12.74 4.72 -14.63
CA VAL A 269 -13.17 3.77 -15.66
C VAL A 269 -13.75 4.51 -16.87
N GLU A 270 -14.71 5.41 -16.69
CA GLU A 270 -15.32 6.19 -17.77
C GLU A 270 -14.28 7.00 -18.57
N ASN A 271 -13.32 7.62 -17.88
CA ASN A 271 -12.24 8.37 -18.54
C ASN A 271 -11.35 7.45 -19.38
N PHE A 272 -11.09 6.23 -18.89
CA PHE A 272 -10.40 5.23 -19.68
C PHE A 272 -11.23 4.78 -20.88
N GLU A 273 -12.53 4.57 -20.73
CA GLU A 273 -13.40 4.14 -21.84
C GLU A 273 -13.55 5.20 -22.93
N LYS A 274 -13.63 6.49 -22.54
CA LYS A 274 -13.68 7.63 -23.48
C LYS A 274 -12.37 7.80 -24.25
N ASN A 275 -11.25 7.47 -23.62
CA ASN A 275 -9.93 7.59 -24.25
C ASN A 275 -9.00 6.45 -23.82
N PRO A 276 -9.20 5.23 -24.37
CA PRO A 276 -8.44 4.06 -23.97
C PRO A 276 -6.97 4.25 -24.30
N ARG A 277 -6.12 4.13 -23.28
CA ARG A 277 -4.67 4.33 -23.43
C ARG A 277 -3.89 3.39 -22.54
N VAL A 278 -2.66 3.10 -22.97
CA VAL A 278 -1.71 2.36 -22.15
C VAL A 278 -1.31 3.23 -20.96
N PHE A 279 -1.29 2.63 -19.77
CA PHE A 279 -0.74 3.29 -18.60
C PHE A 279 0.79 3.45 -18.79
N PRO A 280 1.33 4.68 -18.83
CA PRO A 280 2.76 4.88 -19.00
C PRO A 280 3.48 4.40 -17.74
N LEU A 281 4.40 3.45 -17.91
CA LEU A 281 5.23 2.93 -16.82
C LEU A 281 6.59 3.60 -16.84
N GLY A 282 7.16 3.88 -15.67
CA GLY A 282 8.50 4.46 -15.54
C GLY A 282 8.50 5.86 -14.95
N ASN A 283 9.65 6.51 -15.05
CA ASN A 283 9.96 7.79 -14.42
C ASN A 283 10.47 8.81 -15.47
N PHE A 284 9.64 9.05 -16.48
CA PHE A 284 9.99 9.82 -17.69
C PHE A 284 10.53 11.22 -17.41
N ASP A 285 9.94 11.90 -16.43
CA ASP A 285 10.31 13.25 -16.04
C ASP A 285 11.32 13.27 -14.89
N GLY A 286 11.77 12.11 -14.39
CA GLY A 286 12.64 11.99 -13.23
C GLY A 286 11.96 12.30 -11.89
N GLY A 287 10.69 12.73 -11.86
CA GLY A 287 9.95 13.20 -10.69
C GLY A 287 8.91 12.21 -10.14
N VAL A 288 8.69 11.06 -10.80
CA VAL A 288 7.69 10.06 -10.41
C VAL A 288 8.27 9.01 -9.46
N ILE A 289 7.46 8.63 -8.48
CA ILE A 289 7.64 7.47 -7.59
C ILE A 289 6.30 6.71 -7.60
N THR A 290 6.34 5.39 -7.70
CA THR A 290 5.16 4.53 -7.68
C THR A 290 5.33 3.49 -6.57
N MET A 291 4.30 3.33 -5.73
CA MET A 291 4.19 2.36 -4.64
C MET A 291 2.83 1.67 -4.67
#